data_AF-A0A0B1SXT3-F1
#
_entry.id   AF-A0A0B1SXT3-F1
#
_cell.length_a   1.000
_cell.length_b   1.000
_cell.length_c   1.000
_cell.angle_alpha   90.00
_cell.angle_beta   90.00
_cell.angle_gamma   90.00
#
_symmetry.space_group_name_H-M   'P 1'
#
loop_
_entity.id
_entity.type
_entity.pdbx_description
1 polymer ?
#
loop_
_entity_poly.entity_id
_entity_poly.type
_entity_poly.pdbx_seq_one_letter_code
_entity_poly.pdbx_strand_id
1 'polypeptide(L)'
;MHTSSGAGYCDCGDEDAWTSGYACKNHERTNEDNVQFSLPEALETRLRGLTCLVLQYSVKLMCWEKTDVLPLNLSTTSQAEKPEVTSLAPYVTVLYNDETHTYEAVIRALEMFINCTKDQAMLIATIVDREGRSAVKVGAKQDCERVKSDIQRRTLRDMNRRTEKAGPLDVKVLDGALVAHQNHAIALLAWLNSQIDAFPILGSIVGDILLNTLIEQEEDELDTQETILVRLLRFDKKMWKCSLFFCLWRLGTLTAR
;
A
#
# COMPACT_ATOMS: atom_id res chain seq x y z
N MET A 1 21.60 -39.21 6.84
CA MET A 1 20.41 -38.68 7.51
C MET A 1 20.84 -37.54 8.41
N HIS A 2 20.41 -36.32 8.10
CA HIS A 2 20.36 -35.20 9.04
C HIS A 2 19.21 -34.30 8.57
N THR A 3 17.98 -34.68 8.94
CA THR A 3 16.82 -33.80 8.83
C THR A 3 16.75 -33.00 10.11
N SER A 4 17.20 -31.74 10.08
CA SER A 4 16.78 -30.80 11.10
C SER A 4 15.34 -30.42 10.78
N SER A 5 14.41 -30.75 11.67
CA SER A 5 13.02 -30.32 11.62
C SER A 5 12.91 -28.82 11.95
N GLY A 6 13.56 -27.99 11.13
CA GLY A 6 13.56 -26.54 11.23
C GLY A 6 12.79 -25.96 10.06
N ALA A 7 11.88 -25.03 10.34
CA ALA A 7 11.20 -24.19 9.36
C ALA A 7 12.19 -23.18 8.72
N GLY A 8 13.22 -23.68 8.06
CA GLY A 8 14.23 -22.90 7.34
C GLY A 8 13.81 -22.68 5.87
N TYR A 9 14.11 -21.49 5.35
CA TYR A 9 13.97 -21.18 3.92
C TYR A 9 14.94 -22.01 3.08
N CYS A 10 14.50 -22.52 1.93
CA CYS A 10 15.38 -23.16 0.93
C CYS A 10 16.09 -22.04 0.16
N ASP A 11 17.42 -22.05 0.15
CA ASP A 11 18.25 -21.11 -0.60
C ASP A 11 18.64 -21.68 -1.98
N CYS A 12 17.66 -22.32 -2.63
CA CYS A 12 17.84 -23.22 -3.78
C CYS A 12 17.34 -22.49 -5.04
N GLY A 13 18.10 -22.50 -6.14
CA GLY A 13 17.63 -21.97 -7.43
C GLY A 13 18.61 -21.11 -8.24
N ASP A 14 19.85 -20.90 -7.78
CA ASP A 14 20.86 -20.17 -8.55
C ASP A 14 21.80 -21.14 -9.28
N GLU A 15 21.49 -21.42 -10.54
CA GLU A 15 22.28 -22.30 -11.41
C GLU A 15 23.64 -21.68 -11.79
N ASP A 16 23.74 -20.35 -11.84
CA ASP A 16 24.96 -19.63 -12.17
C ASP A 16 25.95 -19.59 -11.00
N ALA A 17 25.45 -19.73 -9.76
CA ALA A 17 26.28 -19.79 -8.56
C ALA A 17 26.89 -21.18 -8.27
N TRP A 18 26.32 -22.28 -8.80
CA TRP A 18 26.72 -23.65 -8.42
C TRP A 18 26.81 -24.63 -9.59
N THR A 19 27.94 -25.31 -9.73
CA THR A 19 28.18 -26.29 -10.80
C THR A 19 27.37 -27.59 -10.66
N SER A 20 26.83 -27.88 -9.46
CA SER A 20 25.89 -28.98 -9.20
C SER A 20 25.18 -28.77 -7.86
N GLY A 21 23.98 -29.34 -7.69
CA GLY A 21 23.22 -29.25 -6.43
C GLY A 21 22.55 -27.90 -6.18
N TYR A 22 22.39 -27.07 -7.23
CA TYR A 22 21.73 -25.77 -7.17
C TYR A 22 20.25 -25.86 -6.76
N ALA A 23 19.63 -27.03 -6.91
CA ALA A 23 18.25 -27.31 -6.53
C ALA A 23 18.17 -28.51 -5.57
N CYS A 24 17.28 -28.42 -4.58
CA CYS A 24 16.92 -29.56 -3.74
C CYS A 24 15.92 -30.46 -4.48
N LYS A 25 15.65 -31.67 -3.95
CA LYS A 25 14.67 -32.60 -4.55
C LYS A 25 13.25 -32.03 -4.72
N ASN A 26 12.90 -30.97 -4.01
CA ASN A 26 11.61 -30.28 -4.16
C ASN A 26 11.62 -29.19 -5.24
N HIS A 27 12.79 -28.74 -5.69
CA HIS A 27 12.99 -27.68 -6.69
C HIS A 27 13.78 -28.16 -7.92
N GLU A 28 14.03 -29.46 -8.03
CA GLU A 28 14.65 -30.09 -9.18
C GLU A 28 13.65 -30.05 -10.34
N ARG A 29 13.93 -29.25 -11.38
CA ARG A 29 13.03 -29.07 -12.52
C ARG A 29 12.86 -30.40 -13.25
N THR A 30 11.66 -30.98 -13.17
CA THR A 30 11.34 -32.17 -13.96
C THR A 30 10.97 -31.67 -15.35
N ASN A 31 11.62 -32.18 -16.41
CA ASN A 31 11.42 -31.74 -17.80
C ASN A 31 9.96 -31.84 -18.31
N GLU A 32 9.04 -32.43 -17.53
CA GLU A 32 7.61 -32.54 -17.79
C GLU A 32 6.80 -31.28 -17.38
N ASP A 33 7.36 -30.36 -16.58
CA ASP A 33 6.72 -29.11 -16.17
C ASP A 33 6.72 -28.01 -17.28
N ASN A 34 7.34 -28.29 -18.43
CA ASN A 34 7.49 -27.39 -19.57
C ASN A 34 6.28 -27.34 -20.51
N VAL A 35 5.07 -27.70 -20.06
CA VAL A 35 3.86 -27.32 -20.80
C VAL A 35 3.64 -25.84 -20.56
N GLN A 36 4.26 -25.01 -21.39
CA GLN A 36 4.08 -23.57 -21.42
C GLN A 36 2.60 -23.28 -21.71
N PHE A 37 1.79 -23.15 -20.65
CA PHE A 37 0.40 -22.75 -20.76
C PHE A 37 0.40 -21.36 -21.40
N SER A 38 -0.05 -21.28 -22.65
CA SER A 38 -0.24 -20.02 -23.35
C SER A 38 -1.70 -19.62 -23.26
N LEU A 39 -1.94 -18.39 -22.80
CA LEU A 39 -3.26 -17.80 -22.85
C LEU A 39 -3.61 -17.50 -24.32
N PRO A 40 -4.88 -17.67 -24.72
CA PRO A 40 -5.35 -17.10 -25.98
C PRO A 40 -5.07 -15.60 -26.01
N GLU A 41 -4.52 -15.09 -27.12
CA GLU A 41 -4.06 -13.70 -27.27
C GLU A 41 -5.13 -12.67 -26.86
N ALA A 42 -6.38 -12.90 -27.26
CA ALA A 42 -7.50 -12.03 -26.91
C ALA A 42 -7.79 -11.99 -25.39
N LEU A 43 -7.59 -13.11 -24.68
CA LEU A 43 -7.76 -13.18 -23.24
C LEU A 43 -6.59 -12.51 -22.52
N GLU A 44 -5.36 -12.79 -22.97
CA GLU A 44 -4.15 -12.15 -22.41
C GLU A 44 -4.22 -10.62 -22.54
N THR A 45 -4.60 -10.12 -23.71
CA THR A 45 -4.74 -8.67 -23.95
C THR A 45 -5.75 -8.03 -22.99
N ARG A 46 -6.89 -8.69 -22.77
CA ARG A 46 -7.92 -8.21 -21.82
C ARG A 46 -7.43 -8.25 -20.37
N LEU A 47 -6.75 -9.32 -19.98
CA LEU A 47 -6.17 -9.46 -18.64
C LEU A 47 -5.11 -8.39 -18.39
N ARG A 48 -4.21 -8.16 -19.36
CA ARG A 48 -3.20 -7.09 -19.31
C ARG A 48 -3.84 -5.72 -19.17
N GLY A 49 -4.84 -5.41 -20.00
CA GLY A 49 -5.57 -4.14 -19.92
C GLY A 49 -6.24 -3.93 -18.56
N LEU A 50 -6.97 -4.93 -18.05
CA LEU A 50 -7.62 -4.85 -16.74
C LEU A 50 -6.59 -4.66 -15.61
N THR A 51 -5.52 -5.45 -15.64
CA THR A 51 -4.47 -5.41 -14.62
C THR A 51 -3.76 -4.06 -14.62
N CYS A 52 -3.47 -3.54 -15.80
CA CYS A 52 -2.86 -2.22 -15.98
C CYS A 52 -3.76 -1.13 -15.38
N LEU A 53 -5.06 -1.12 -15.72
CA LEU A 53 -6.02 -0.16 -15.16
C LEU A 53 -6.11 -0.24 -13.63
N VAL A 54 -6.19 -1.45 -13.07
CA VAL A 54 -6.25 -1.66 -11.61
C VAL A 54 -4.99 -1.12 -10.94
N LEU A 55 -3.82 -1.41 -11.49
CA LEU A 55 -2.54 -0.97 -10.93
C LEU A 55 -2.37 0.55 -11.06
N GLN A 56 -2.63 1.13 -12.23
CA GLN A 56 -2.56 2.58 -12.45
C GLN A 56 -3.51 3.34 -11.53
N TYR A 57 -4.77 2.90 -11.42
CA TYR A 57 -5.72 3.45 -10.47
C TYR A 57 -5.18 3.37 -9.03
N SER A 58 -4.76 2.17 -8.61
CA SER A 58 -4.33 1.95 -7.24
C SER A 58 -3.10 2.80 -6.88
N VAL A 59 -2.09 2.85 -7.73
CA VAL A 59 -0.89 3.66 -7.50
C VAL A 59 -1.21 5.14 -7.51
N LYS A 60 -2.06 5.61 -8.44
CA LYS A 60 -2.47 7.01 -8.50
C LYS A 60 -3.11 7.48 -7.19
N LEU A 61 -3.98 6.67 -6.59
CA LEU A 61 -4.67 7.02 -5.34
C LEU A 61 -3.77 6.90 -4.11
N MET A 62 -2.86 5.93 -4.12
CA MET A 62 -1.98 5.65 -2.97
C MET A 62 -0.82 6.65 -2.89
N CYS A 63 -0.34 7.11 -4.03
CA CYS A 63 0.69 8.16 -4.13
C CYS A 63 0.10 9.57 -4.21
N TRP A 64 -1.22 9.72 -4.02
CA TRP A 64 -1.89 11.01 -4.09
C TRP A 64 -1.48 11.92 -2.94
N GLU A 65 -0.89 13.07 -3.25
CA GLU A 65 -0.39 14.01 -2.23
C GLU A 65 -1.42 15.05 -1.80
N LYS A 66 -2.39 15.39 -2.67
CA LYS A 66 -3.39 16.43 -2.41
C LYS A 66 -4.48 15.89 -1.48
N THR A 67 -4.70 16.53 -0.33
CA THR A 67 -5.60 16.00 0.72
C THR A 67 -7.07 16.40 0.55
N ASP A 68 -7.31 17.50 -0.16
CA ASP A 68 -8.62 18.16 -0.28
C ASP A 68 -9.28 17.99 -1.66
N VAL A 69 -8.60 17.35 -2.61
CA VAL A 69 -9.07 17.23 -4.00
C VAL A 69 -8.89 15.79 -4.48
N LEU A 70 -9.91 15.24 -5.14
CA LEU A 70 -9.78 13.99 -5.87
C LEU A 70 -9.03 14.20 -7.19
N PRO A 71 -8.36 13.17 -7.73
CA PRO A 71 -7.86 13.24 -9.10
C PRO A 71 -8.98 13.62 -10.08
N LEU A 72 -8.68 14.45 -11.08
CA LEU A 72 -9.68 15.02 -12.02
C LEU A 72 -10.59 13.95 -12.65
N ASN A 73 -10.06 12.77 -12.97
CA ASN A 73 -10.80 11.67 -13.59
C ASN A 73 -11.80 10.97 -12.64
N LEU A 74 -11.78 11.29 -11.35
CA LEU A 74 -12.64 10.73 -10.31
C LEU A 74 -13.53 11.80 -9.67
N SER A 75 -13.27 13.07 -9.96
CA SER A 75 -14.15 14.16 -9.59
C SER A 75 -15.36 14.11 -10.51
N THR A 76 -16.53 13.71 -10.00
CA THR A 76 -17.78 13.78 -10.75
C THR A 76 -17.95 15.19 -11.31
N THR A 77 -17.87 15.30 -12.64
CA THR A 77 -18.04 16.56 -13.37
C THR A 77 -19.50 17.01 -13.24
N SER A 78 -19.79 17.68 -12.14
CA SER A 78 -20.86 18.66 -12.00
C SER A 78 -20.30 19.86 -11.24
N GLN A 79 -19.11 20.33 -11.66
CA GLN A 79 -18.57 21.66 -11.35
C GLN A 79 -18.99 22.69 -12.41
N ALA A 80 -20.13 22.48 -13.06
CA ALA A 80 -20.89 23.57 -13.65
C ALA A 80 -22.00 23.91 -12.65
N GLU A 81 -21.87 25.07 -12.02
CA GLU A 81 -22.79 25.70 -11.04
C GLU A 81 -22.41 25.58 -9.55
N LYS A 82 -21.65 26.62 -9.12
CA LYS A 82 -21.45 27.21 -7.77
C LYS A 82 -20.19 26.81 -6.96
N PRO A 83 -19.51 27.80 -6.33
CA PRO A 83 -18.20 27.61 -5.70
C PRO A 83 -18.26 27.36 -4.17
N GLU A 84 -19.32 26.75 -3.64
CA GLU A 84 -19.49 26.57 -2.18
C GLU A 84 -20.07 25.22 -1.75
N VAL A 85 -19.99 24.17 -2.58
CA VAL A 85 -20.38 22.83 -2.13
C VAL A 85 -19.14 22.09 -1.65
N THR A 86 -18.88 22.23 -0.35
CA THR A 86 -18.01 21.31 0.41
C THR A 86 -18.41 19.89 0.02
N SER A 87 -17.43 19.03 -0.25
CA SER A 87 -17.64 17.59 -0.48
C SER A 87 -18.78 17.06 0.38
N LEU A 88 -19.79 16.42 -0.25
CA LEU A 88 -20.89 15.77 0.47
C LEU A 88 -20.38 14.68 1.43
N ALA A 89 -19.17 14.17 1.18
CA ALA A 89 -18.53 13.21 2.05
C ALA A 89 -17.89 13.90 3.27
N PRO A 90 -18.06 13.37 4.48
CA PRO A 90 -17.41 13.92 5.67
C PRO A 90 -15.89 13.81 5.54
N TYR A 91 -15.18 14.78 6.13
CA TYR A 91 -13.72 14.70 6.24
C TYR A 91 -13.31 13.60 7.21
N VAL A 92 -12.12 13.06 6.99
CA VAL A 92 -11.57 11.97 7.78
C VAL A 92 -10.17 12.34 8.26
N THR A 93 -9.97 12.29 9.58
CA THR A 93 -8.63 12.33 10.17
C THR A 93 -8.05 10.92 10.14
N VAL A 94 -6.89 10.76 9.49
CA VAL A 94 -6.16 9.51 9.35
C VAL A 94 -4.84 9.63 10.11
N LEU A 95 -4.60 8.67 11.00
CA LEU A 95 -3.34 8.49 11.72
C LEU A 95 -2.46 7.50 10.95
N TYR A 96 -1.19 7.85 10.75
CA TYR A 96 -0.20 7.00 10.09
C TYR A 96 0.78 6.44 11.11
N ASN A 97 1.25 5.21 10.84
CA ASN A 97 2.34 4.62 11.61
C ASN A 97 3.65 5.33 11.26
N ASP A 98 4.41 5.70 12.28
CA ASP A 98 5.71 6.34 12.09
C ASP A 98 6.90 5.54 12.61
N GLU A 99 6.65 4.33 13.14
CA GLU A 99 7.62 3.39 13.73
C GLU A 99 8.43 3.93 14.91
N THR A 100 8.09 5.11 15.42
CA THR A 100 8.90 5.81 16.43
C THR A 100 8.15 6.03 17.73
N HIS A 101 6.86 6.32 17.68
CA HIS A 101 6.06 6.46 18.90
C HIS A 101 5.70 5.10 19.48
N THR A 102 5.70 4.98 20.81
CA THR A 102 5.30 3.75 21.48
C THR A 102 3.78 3.58 21.42
N TYR A 103 3.33 2.33 21.48
CA TYR A 103 1.91 1.99 21.57
C TYR A 103 1.20 2.74 22.69
N GLU A 104 1.82 2.88 23.86
CA GLU A 104 1.22 3.56 25.00
C GLU A 104 1.08 5.06 24.77
N ALA A 105 2.02 5.69 24.05
CA ALA A 105 1.91 7.11 23.69
C ALA A 105 0.74 7.35 22.74
N VAL A 106 0.60 6.49 21.72
CA VAL A 106 -0.52 6.52 20.77
C VAL A 106 -1.85 6.31 21.49
N ILE A 107 -1.99 5.25 22.30
CA ILE A 107 -3.23 4.94 23.03
C ILE A 107 -3.67 6.12 23.90
N ARG A 108 -2.75 6.71 24.68
CA ARG A 108 -3.07 7.87 25.54
C ARG A 108 -3.54 9.09 24.73
N ALA A 109 -2.96 9.32 23.55
CA ALA A 109 -3.40 10.41 22.68
C ALA A 109 -4.81 10.15 22.13
N LEU A 110 -5.10 8.90 21.73
CA LEU A 110 -6.40 8.52 21.20
C LEU A 110 -7.52 8.62 22.26
N GLU A 111 -7.28 8.15 23.49
CA GLU A 111 -8.24 8.25 24.60
C GLU A 111 -8.62 9.70 24.91
N MET A 112 -7.65 10.62 24.85
CA MET A 112 -7.84 12.00 25.26
C MET A 112 -8.58 12.86 24.22
N PHE A 113 -8.37 12.61 22.92
CA PHE A 113 -8.84 13.52 21.85
C PHE A 113 -9.88 12.93 20.91
N ILE A 114 -10.05 11.61 20.90
CA ILE A 114 -11.07 10.93 20.08
C ILE A 114 -12.27 10.49 20.94
N ASN A 115 -12.19 10.68 22.27
CA ASN A 115 -13.21 10.24 23.22
C ASN A 115 -13.54 8.74 23.08
N CYS A 116 -12.53 7.93 22.79
CA CYS A 116 -12.68 6.48 22.69
C CYS A 116 -12.27 5.79 24.00
N THR A 117 -12.74 4.56 24.21
CA THR A 117 -12.32 3.75 25.35
C THR A 117 -10.88 3.25 25.15
N LYS A 118 -10.22 2.86 26.25
CA LYS A 118 -8.88 2.25 26.19
C LYS A 118 -8.81 1.07 25.20
N ASP A 119 -9.83 0.22 25.18
CA ASP A 119 -9.88 -0.95 24.30
C ASP A 119 -10.02 -0.53 22.83
N GLN A 120 -10.82 0.50 22.54
CA GLN A 120 -10.94 1.06 21.19
C GLN A 120 -9.62 1.72 20.75
N ALA A 121 -8.98 2.48 21.64
CA ALA A 121 -7.68 3.09 21.38
C ALA A 121 -6.60 2.03 21.10
N MET A 122 -6.63 0.92 21.86
CA MET A 122 -5.72 -0.21 21.66
C MET A 122 -5.96 -0.88 20.31
N LEU A 123 -7.22 -1.12 19.94
CA LEU A 123 -7.58 -1.67 18.63
C LEU A 123 -7.10 -0.77 17.49
N ILE A 124 -7.31 0.54 17.59
CA ILE A 124 -6.84 1.51 16.59
C ILE A 124 -5.31 1.47 16.49
N ALA A 125 -4.59 1.49 17.61
CA ALA A 125 -3.13 1.42 17.60
C ALA A 125 -2.61 0.11 16.98
N THR A 126 -3.27 -1.02 17.24
CA THR A 126 -2.96 -2.31 16.59
C THR A 126 -3.22 -2.27 15.09
N ILE A 127 -4.32 -1.65 14.64
CA ILE A 127 -4.59 -1.48 13.20
C ILE A 127 -3.53 -0.59 12.56
N VAL A 128 -3.18 0.54 13.17
CA VAL A 128 -2.14 1.44 12.67
C VAL A 128 -0.80 0.72 12.57
N ASP A 129 -0.42 -0.08 13.56
CA ASP A 129 0.81 -0.84 13.46
C ASP A 129 0.74 -1.97 12.43
N ARG A 130 -0.38 -2.67 12.28
CA ARG A 130 -0.49 -3.77 11.32
C ARG A 130 -0.60 -3.28 9.88
N GLU A 131 -1.46 -2.30 9.64
CA GLU A 131 -1.85 -1.82 8.30
C GLU A 131 -1.07 -0.55 7.91
N GLY A 132 -0.46 0.15 8.85
CA GLY A 132 0.32 1.36 8.59
C GLY A 132 -0.49 2.65 8.67
N ARG A 133 -1.83 2.58 8.68
CA ARG A 133 -2.72 3.75 8.86
C ARG A 133 -4.08 3.36 9.41
N SER A 134 -4.79 4.29 10.03
CA SER A 134 -6.19 4.09 10.45
C SER A 134 -6.97 5.40 10.52
N ALA A 135 -8.27 5.33 10.22
CA ALA A 135 -9.18 6.46 10.38
C ALA A 135 -9.53 6.63 11.87
N VAL A 136 -9.29 7.82 12.40
CA VAL A 136 -9.47 8.13 13.83
C VAL A 136 -10.64 9.05 14.13
N LYS A 137 -11.05 9.88 13.16
CA LYS A 137 -12.22 10.76 13.28
C LYS A 137 -12.85 10.97 11.92
N VAL A 138 -14.18 10.91 11.87
CA VAL A 138 -14.98 11.27 10.69
C VAL A 138 -15.93 12.39 11.10
N GLY A 139 -16.04 13.44 10.28
CA GLY A 139 -16.93 14.57 10.57
C GLY A 139 -16.68 15.82 9.74
N ALA A 140 -17.04 16.97 10.29
CA ALA A 140 -16.75 18.25 9.66
C ALA A 140 -15.24 18.53 9.64
N LYS A 141 -14.76 19.25 8.61
CA LYS A 141 -13.33 19.58 8.45
C LYS A 141 -12.73 20.22 9.70
N GLN A 142 -13.47 21.12 10.33
CA GLN A 142 -13.03 21.83 11.54
C GLN A 142 -12.78 20.89 12.72
N ASP A 143 -13.66 19.92 12.94
CA ASP A 143 -13.50 18.92 14.01
C ASP A 143 -12.31 18.00 13.72
N CYS A 144 -12.17 17.57 12.47
CA CYS A 144 -11.07 16.70 12.04
C CYS A 144 -9.69 17.40 12.19
N GLU A 145 -9.59 18.67 11.81
CA GLU A 145 -8.36 19.47 11.97
C GLU A 145 -8.05 19.77 13.45
N ARG A 146 -9.09 19.95 14.28
CA ARG A 146 -8.92 20.07 15.72
C ARG A 146 -8.31 18.81 16.33
N VAL A 147 -8.88 17.63 16.03
CA VAL A 147 -8.35 16.34 16.52
C VAL A 147 -6.91 16.13 16.06
N LYS A 148 -6.59 16.42 14.79
CA LYS A 148 -5.22 16.36 14.27
C LYS A 148 -4.27 17.26 15.07
N SER A 149 -4.63 18.53 15.25
CA SER A 149 -3.81 19.51 15.97
C SER A 149 -3.57 19.10 17.43
N ASP A 150 -4.59 18.56 18.08
CA ASP A 150 -4.52 18.12 19.47
C ASP A 150 -3.62 16.88 19.64
N ILE A 151 -3.76 15.88 18.76
CA ILE A 151 -2.88 14.69 18.73
C ILE A 151 -1.43 15.13 18.49
N GLN A 152 -1.19 15.94 17.46
CA GLN A 152 0.15 16.40 17.12
C GLN A 152 0.80 17.17 18.26
N ARG A 153 0.07 18.10 18.89
CA ARG A 153 0.56 18.89 20.02
C ARG A 153 0.95 18.02 21.21
N ARG A 154 0.18 16.96 21.49
CA ARG A 154 0.44 16.04 22.60
C ARG A 154 1.70 15.22 22.35
N THR A 155 1.82 14.65 21.16
CA THR A 155 2.92 13.76 20.81
C THR A 155 4.21 14.51 20.48
N LEU A 156 4.14 15.82 20.19
CA LEU A 156 5.33 16.66 19.96
C LEU A 156 6.34 16.59 21.11
N ARG A 157 5.87 16.40 22.35
CA ARG A 157 6.70 16.34 23.56
C ARG A 157 7.14 14.93 23.94
N ASP A 158 6.55 13.90 23.33
CA ASP A 158 6.88 12.50 23.58
C ASP A 158 8.15 12.15 22.79
N MET A 159 9.28 12.76 23.18
CA MET A 159 10.59 12.47 22.62
C MET A 159 11.02 11.05 23.01
N ASN A 160 11.08 10.16 22.02
CA ASN A 160 11.67 8.85 22.21
C ASN A 160 13.20 8.98 22.10
N ARG A 161 13.92 9.05 23.23
CA ARG A 161 15.40 9.20 23.27
C ARG A 161 16.17 8.10 22.50
N ARG A 162 15.50 7.00 22.11
CA ARG A 162 16.09 5.87 21.38
C ARG A 162 16.08 6.02 19.85
N THR A 163 15.18 6.81 19.30
CA THR A 163 15.05 7.01 17.86
C THR A 163 15.22 8.49 17.59
N GLU A 164 16.31 8.90 16.95
CA GLU A 164 16.70 10.30 16.70
C GLU A 164 15.67 11.13 15.89
N LYS A 165 14.51 10.55 15.56
CA LYS A 165 13.36 11.23 14.97
C LYS A 165 12.61 12.02 16.05
N ALA A 166 12.78 13.33 16.02
CA ALA A 166 12.00 14.27 16.82
C ALA A 166 10.82 14.79 15.98
N GLY A 167 9.59 14.60 16.44
CA GLY A 167 8.41 15.15 15.76
C GLY A 167 7.09 14.61 16.31
N PRO A 168 5.96 15.27 15.99
CA PRO A 168 4.64 14.76 16.33
C PRO A 168 4.28 13.52 15.48
N LEU A 169 3.26 12.77 15.90
CA LEU A 169 2.65 11.73 15.07
C LEU A 169 2.22 12.27 13.70
N ASP A 170 2.38 11.47 12.64
CA ASP A 170 1.88 11.82 11.31
C ASP A 170 0.35 11.62 11.24
N VAL A 171 -0.37 12.73 11.16
CA VAL A 171 -1.83 12.77 11.13
C VAL A 171 -2.27 13.73 10.03
N LYS A 172 -3.16 13.26 9.15
CA LYS A 172 -3.68 14.03 8.02
C LYS A 172 -5.20 14.08 8.04
N VAL A 173 -5.76 15.16 7.53
CA VAL A 173 -7.20 15.28 7.29
C VAL A 173 -7.40 15.17 5.79
N LEU A 174 -8.20 14.20 5.38
CA LEU A 174 -8.46 13.86 3.99
C LEU A 174 -9.95 13.99 3.69
N ASP A 175 -10.25 14.30 2.43
CA ASP A 175 -11.62 14.20 1.92
C ASP A 175 -12.15 12.76 2.05
N GLY A 176 -13.40 12.61 2.48
CA GLY A 176 -13.99 11.28 2.69
C GLY A 176 -14.08 10.44 1.42
N ALA A 177 -14.33 11.06 0.26
CA ALA A 177 -14.33 10.36 -1.01
C ALA A 177 -12.91 9.91 -1.39
N LEU A 178 -11.88 10.72 -1.11
CA LEU A 178 -10.48 10.32 -1.29
C LEU A 178 -10.15 9.08 -0.43
N VAL A 179 -10.53 9.07 0.84
CA VAL A 179 -10.31 7.91 1.72
C VAL A 179 -11.05 6.67 1.22
N ALA A 180 -12.28 6.83 0.76
CA ALA A 180 -13.04 5.73 0.17
C ALA A 180 -12.34 5.14 -1.07
N HIS A 181 -11.84 5.99 -1.97
CA HIS A 181 -11.10 5.56 -3.15
C HIS A 181 -9.78 4.86 -2.80
N GLN A 182 -9.05 5.36 -1.78
CA GLN A 182 -7.83 4.70 -1.31
C GLN A 182 -8.12 3.33 -0.66
N ASN A 183 -9.19 3.21 0.12
CA ASN A 183 -9.60 1.92 0.70
C ASN A 183 -10.05 0.94 -0.39
N HIS A 184 -10.74 1.44 -1.43
CA HIS A 184 -11.08 0.64 -2.60
C HIS A 184 -9.82 0.17 -3.35
N ALA A 185 -8.83 1.04 -3.54
CA ALA A 185 -7.55 0.67 -4.14
C ALA A 185 -6.84 -0.45 -3.35
N ILE A 186 -6.78 -0.33 -2.02
CA ILE A 186 -6.21 -1.37 -1.15
C ILE A 186 -6.96 -2.70 -1.31
N ALA A 187 -8.30 -2.66 -1.31
CA ALA A 187 -9.13 -3.84 -1.49
C ALA A 187 -8.97 -4.48 -2.89
N LEU A 188 -8.86 -3.67 -3.94
CA LEU A 188 -8.61 -4.12 -5.31
C LEU A 188 -7.24 -4.80 -5.44
N LEU A 189 -6.21 -4.22 -4.83
CA LEU A 189 -4.91 -4.87 -4.75
C LEU A 189 -5.07 -6.21 -4.03
N ALA A 190 -5.56 -6.24 -2.79
CA ALA A 190 -5.76 -7.50 -2.04
C ALA A 190 -6.51 -8.58 -2.85
N TRP A 191 -7.57 -8.19 -3.57
CA TRP A 191 -8.29 -9.05 -4.49
C TRP A 191 -7.42 -9.56 -5.64
N LEU A 192 -6.67 -8.67 -6.31
CA LEU A 192 -5.76 -9.02 -7.41
C LEU A 192 -4.73 -10.06 -6.94
N ASN A 193 -4.19 -9.94 -5.72
CA ASN A 193 -3.27 -10.96 -5.19
C ASN A 193 -3.96 -12.32 -4.97
N SER A 194 -5.19 -12.33 -4.46
CA SER A 194 -5.97 -13.57 -4.39
C SER A 194 -6.22 -14.17 -5.78
N GLN A 195 -6.28 -13.36 -6.84
CA GLN A 195 -6.39 -13.88 -8.21
C GLN A 195 -5.06 -14.44 -8.70
N ILE A 196 -3.92 -13.87 -8.33
CA ILE A 196 -2.60 -14.44 -8.66
C ILE A 196 -2.43 -15.80 -7.98
N ASP A 197 -2.95 -15.98 -6.77
CA ASP A 197 -2.98 -17.28 -6.09
C ASP A 197 -3.79 -18.34 -6.85
N ALA A 198 -4.97 -17.96 -7.34
CA ALA A 198 -5.81 -18.86 -8.12
C ALA A 198 -5.29 -19.10 -9.55
N PHE A 199 -4.59 -18.11 -10.13
CA PHE A 199 -4.11 -18.11 -11.50
C PHE A 199 -2.68 -17.55 -11.60
N PRO A 200 -1.63 -18.38 -11.39
CA PRO A 200 -0.25 -17.93 -11.25
C PRO A 200 0.31 -17.17 -12.45
N ILE A 201 -0.21 -17.40 -13.66
CA ILE A 201 0.18 -16.69 -14.90
C ILE A 201 -0.17 -15.21 -14.82
N LEU A 202 -1.17 -14.83 -14.03
CA LEU A 202 -1.44 -13.43 -13.74
C LEU A 202 -0.24 -12.76 -13.06
N GLY A 203 0.57 -13.50 -12.31
CA GLY A 203 1.76 -12.99 -11.63
C GLY A 203 2.81 -12.46 -12.61
N SER A 204 3.07 -13.18 -13.71
CA SER A 204 4.03 -12.70 -14.73
C SER A 204 3.49 -11.47 -15.46
N ILE A 205 2.19 -11.42 -15.74
CA ILE A 205 1.52 -10.25 -16.33
C ILE A 205 1.62 -9.04 -15.39
N VAL A 206 1.31 -9.23 -14.10
CA VAL A 206 1.41 -8.17 -13.08
C VAL A 206 2.84 -7.66 -12.98
N GLY A 207 3.83 -8.56 -12.91
CA GLY A 207 5.24 -8.19 -12.83
C GLY A 207 5.71 -7.40 -14.04
N ASP A 208 5.36 -7.85 -15.24
CA ASP A 208 5.66 -7.16 -16.50
C ASP A 208 5.04 -5.74 -16.52
N ILE A 209 3.77 -5.61 -16.14
CA ILE A 209 3.09 -4.31 -16.07
C ILE A 209 3.76 -3.38 -15.05
N LEU A 210 4.08 -3.87 -13.85
CA LEU A 210 4.73 -3.07 -12.81
C LEU A 210 6.09 -2.54 -13.26
N LEU A 211 6.87 -3.35 -13.98
CA LEU A 211 8.20 -3.02 -14.43
C LEU A 211 8.21 -2.14 -15.68
N ASN A 212 7.28 -2.35 -16.61
CA ASN A 212 7.34 -1.75 -17.94
C ASN A 212 6.31 -0.64 -18.19
N THR A 213 5.27 -0.51 -17.35
CA THR A 213 4.26 0.54 -17.52
C THR A 213 4.74 1.84 -16.87
N LEU A 214 4.76 2.91 -17.67
CA LEU A 214 5.07 4.27 -17.21
C LEU A 214 3.82 4.94 -16.63
N ILE A 215 4.01 5.76 -15.61
CA ILE A 215 2.94 6.57 -15.03
C ILE A 215 2.77 7.84 -15.87
N GLU A 216 1.53 8.15 -16.23
CA GLU A 216 1.17 9.42 -16.87
C GLU A 216 1.48 10.58 -15.90
N GLN A 217 2.31 11.53 -16.35
CA GLN A 217 2.68 12.71 -15.57
C GLN A 217 1.50 13.69 -15.50
N GLU A 218 1.24 14.24 -14.31
CA GLU A 218 0.43 15.46 -14.20
C GLU A 218 1.33 16.66 -14.54
N GLU A 219 0.78 17.70 -15.19
CA GLU A 219 1.51 18.82 -15.83
C GLU A 219 2.51 19.58 -14.92
N ASP A 220 2.52 19.32 -13.60
CA ASP A 220 3.34 19.99 -12.59
C ASP A 220 4.60 19.21 -12.12
N GLU A 221 4.83 17.95 -12.55
CA GLU A 221 6.00 17.16 -12.10
C GLU A 221 7.20 17.20 -13.08
N LEU A 222 8.35 17.69 -12.60
CA LEU A 222 9.63 17.75 -13.33
C LEU A 222 10.21 16.35 -13.66
N ASP A 223 10.10 15.98 -14.94
CA ASP A 223 11.11 15.34 -15.81
C ASP A 223 11.78 14.01 -15.40
N THR A 224 11.08 13.15 -14.65
CA THR A 224 11.49 11.73 -14.56
C THR A 224 10.31 10.83 -14.91
N GLN A 225 10.39 10.16 -16.07
CA GLN A 225 9.48 9.05 -16.38
C GLN A 225 9.82 7.91 -15.41
N GLU A 226 8.89 7.59 -14.52
CA GLU A 226 9.03 6.47 -13.60
C GLU A 226 7.97 5.40 -13.88
N THR A 227 8.38 4.14 -13.69
CA THR A 227 7.49 3.00 -13.82
C THR A 227 6.60 2.89 -12.59
N ILE A 228 5.51 2.13 -12.70
CA ILE A 228 4.61 1.88 -11.58
C ILE A 228 5.38 1.36 -10.35
N LEU A 229 6.32 0.43 -10.57
CA LEU A 229 7.17 -0.10 -9.50
C LEU A 229 8.02 0.99 -8.84
N VAL A 230 8.72 1.81 -9.63
CA VAL A 230 9.62 2.84 -9.10
C VAL A 230 8.85 3.85 -8.24
N ARG A 231 7.67 4.29 -8.69
CA ARG A 231 6.80 5.17 -7.89
C ARG A 231 6.40 4.52 -6.57
N LEU A 232 5.99 3.26 -6.58
CA LEU A 232 5.61 2.53 -5.36
C LEU A 232 6.78 2.44 -4.37
N LEU A 233 7.99 2.12 -4.86
CA LEU A 233 9.21 2.07 -4.05
C LEU A 233 9.56 3.44 -3.46
N ARG A 234 9.34 4.53 -4.20
CA ARG A 234 9.60 5.90 -3.71
C ARG A 234 8.67 6.30 -2.56
N PHE A 235 7.41 5.86 -2.62
CA PHE A 235 6.39 6.12 -1.60
C PHE A 235 6.38 5.09 -0.46
N ASP A 236 7.31 4.13 -0.49
CA ASP A 236 7.38 3.02 0.46
C ASP A 236 7.40 3.46 1.92
N LYS A 237 8.20 4.49 2.25
CA LYS A 237 8.29 5.03 3.62
C LYS A 237 6.94 5.44 4.22
N LYS A 238 5.92 5.72 3.40
CA LYS A 238 4.57 6.10 3.84
C LYS A 238 3.58 4.93 3.84
N MET A 239 3.86 3.84 3.11
CA MET A 239 2.84 2.83 2.74
C MET A 239 3.32 1.36 2.84
N TRP A 240 4.54 1.12 3.36
CA TRP A 240 5.21 -0.19 3.31
C TRP A 240 4.42 -1.37 3.87
N LYS A 241 3.55 -1.13 4.87
CA LYS A 241 2.71 -2.16 5.48
C LYS A 241 1.45 -2.53 4.67
N CYS A 242 0.98 -1.64 3.80
CA CYS A 242 -0.25 -1.84 3.02
C CYS A 242 -0.02 -2.27 1.56
N SER A 243 1.03 -1.76 0.90
CA SER A 243 1.14 -1.87 -0.57
C SER A 243 2.48 -2.37 -1.10
N LEU A 244 3.54 -2.37 -0.30
CA LEU A 244 4.86 -2.79 -0.78
C LEU A 244 5.10 -4.30 -0.63
N PHE A 245 4.66 -4.88 0.49
CA PHE A 245 4.61 -6.34 0.66
C PHE A 245 3.80 -7.03 -0.45
N PHE A 246 2.82 -6.31 -1.01
CA PHE A 246 1.97 -6.77 -2.12
C PHE A 246 2.74 -6.97 -3.44
N CYS A 247 3.65 -6.05 -3.80
CA CYS A 247 4.35 -6.10 -5.10
C CYS A 247 5.71 -6.82 -5.02
N LEU A 248 6.51 -6.59 -3.97
CA LEU A 248 7.89 -7.12 -3.91
C LEU A 248 7.97 -8.58 -3.48
N TRP A 249 7.09 -9.05 -2.58
CA TRP A 249 7.14 -10.42 -2.08
C TRP A 249 6.88 -11.46 -3.19
N ARG A 250 6.11 -11.08 -4.23
CA ARG A 250 5.87 -11.94 -5.40
C ARG A 250 6.83 -11.76 -6.56
N LEU A 251 7.36 -10.56 -6.79
CA LEU A 251 8.43 -10.40 -7.78
C LEU A 251 9.65 -11.25 -7.41
N GLY A 252 10.04 -11.27 -6.12
CA GLY A 252 11.12 -12.14 -5.64
C GLY A 252 10.84 -13.65 -5.72
N THR A 253 9.57 -14.08 -5.73
CA THR A 253 9.20 -15.50 -5.92
C THR A 253 8.91 -15.86 -7.39
N LEU A 254 8.72 -14.88 -8.27
CA LEU A 254 8.58 -15.08 -9.72
C LEU A 254 9.94 -15.06 -10.44
N THR A 255 10.92 -14.30 -9.95
CA THR A 255 12.31 -14.34 -10.47
C THR A 255 13.12 -15.53 -9.93
N ALA A 256 12.65 -16.18 -8.87
CA ALA A 256 13.26 -17.37 -8.26
C ALA A 256 12.56 -18.68 -8.65
N ARG A 257 11.78 -18.69 -9.74
CA ARG A 257 11.09 -19.88 -10.27
C ARG A 257 11.61 -20.28 -11.64
#